data_AF-A0A8T4FNL5-F1
#
_entry.id   AF-A0A8T4FNL5-F1
#
_cell.length_a   1.000
_cell.length_b   1.000
_cell.length_c   1.000
_cell.angle_alpha   90.00
_cell.angle_beta   90.00
_cell.angle_gamma   90.00
#
_symmetry.space_group_name_H-M   'P 1'
#
loop_
_entity.id
_entity.type
_entity.pdbx_description
1 polymer ?
#
loop_
_entity_poly.entity_id
_entity_poly.type
_entity_poly.pdbx_seq_one_letter_code
_entity_poly.pdbx_strand_id
1 'polypeptide(L)'
;MRSEIRRCGACGRYTLKPSCPVCGSPSSCPVPPRYSPEDRMGRYRRMAVVEEYGENGKLRKVRFQAVPSQPHTRRGPSWHRRRR
;
A
#
# COMPACT_ATOMS: atom_id res chain seq x y z
N MET A 1 17.59 -0.05 -18.11
CA MET A 1 16.81 -0.11 -19.37
C MET A 1 15.47 0.53 -19.09
N ARG A 2 14.86 1.18 -20.08
CA ARG A 2 13.46 1.55 -20.03
C ARG A 2 12.76 0.65 -21.04
N SER A 3 11.88 -0.23 -20.58
CA SER A 3 11.01 -1.00 -21.48
C SER A 3 9.74 -0.21 -21.72
N GLU A 4 9.32 -0.11 -22.99
CA GLU A 4 8.04 0.53 -23.34
C GLU A 4 6.84 -0.34 -22.97
N ILE A 5 7.07 -1.65 -22.86
CA ILE A 5 6.07 -2.63 -22.41
C ILE A 5 5.74 -2.38 -20.94
N ARG A 6 4.45 -2.26 -20.65
CA ARG A 6 3.88 -2.11 -19.30
C ARG A 6 2.94 -3.27 -18.99
N ARG A 7 2.77 -3.56 -17.70
CA ARG A 7 1.84 -4.57 -17.19
C ARG A 7 0.87 -3.94 -16.20
N CYS A 8 -0.39 -4.31 -16.32
CA CYS A 8 -1.43 -3.91 -15.38
C CYS A 8 -1.31 -4.70 -14.06
N GLY A 9 -1.24 -4.01 -12.93
CA GLY A 9 -1.19 -4.64 -11.60
C GLY A 9 -2.51 -5.30 -11.16
N ALA A 10 -3.65 -4.86 -11.69
CA ALA A 10 -4.97 -5.37 -11.31
C ALA A 10 -5.39 -6.60 -12.13
N CYS A 11 -5.26 -6.54 -13.46
CA CYS A 11 -5.74 -7.60 -14.36
C CYS A 11 -4.63 -8.38 -15.08
N GLY A 12 -3.36 -7.97 -14.94
CA GLY A 12 -2.21 -8.68 -15.51
C GLY A 12 -1.99 -8.51 -17.02
N ARG A 13 -2.85 -7.78 -17.74
CA ARG A 13 -2.67 -7.52 -19.18
C ARG A 13 -1.46 -6.65 -19.47
N TYR A 14 -0.80 -6.94 -20.58
CA TYR A 14 0.27 -6.11 -21.13
C TYR A 14 -0.30 -5.00 -22.01
N THR A 15 0.31 -3.83 -21.95
CA THR A 15 -0.09 -2.63 -22.70
C THR A 15 1.12 -1.73 -22.91
N LEU A 16 1.06 -0.86 -23.92
CA LEU A 16 2.03 0.24 -24.11
C LEU A 16 1.54 1.56 -23.48
N LYS A 17 0.25 1.62 -23.13
CA LYS A 17 -0.38 2.81 -22.55
C LYS A 17 -0.09 2.91 -21.04
N PRO A 18 -0.06 4.13 -20.46
CA PRO A 18 0.13 4.31 -19.02
C PRO A 18 -1.06 3.77 -18.21
N SER A 19 -2.27 3.79 -18.76
CA SER A 19 -3.48 3.24 -18.17
C SER A 19 -3.91 1.96 -18.89
N CYS A 20 -4.45 1.00 -18.13
CA CYS A 20 -4.98 -0.22 -18.71
C CYS A 20 -6.29 0.07 -19.48
N PRO A 21 -6.42 -0.37 -20.75
CA PRO A 21 -7.63 -0.11 -21.55
C PRO A 21 -8.87 -0.87 -21.06
N VAL A 22 -8.70 -1.90 -20.22
CA VAL A 22 -9.81 -2.75 -19.75
C VAL A 22 -10.33 -2.32 -18.38
N CYS A 23 -9.42 -2.06 -17.43
CA CYS A 23 -9.78 -1.77 -16.04
C CYS A 23 -9.45 -0.34 -15.60
N GLY A 24 -8.80 0.46 -16.45
CA GLY A 24 -8.42 1.84 -16.12
C GLY A 24 -7.28 2.00 -15.12
N SER A 25 -6.80 0.92 -14.47
CA SER A 25 -5.74 1.01 -13.46
C SER A 25 -4.38 1.42 -14.06
N PRO A 26 -3.49 2.04 -13.28
CA PRO A 26 -2.15 2.40 -13.74
C PRO A 26 -1.33 1.15 -14.08
N SER A 27 -0.57 1.23 -15.16
CA SER A 27 0.31 0.16 -15.64
C SER A 27 1.77 0.45 -15.29
N SER A 28 2.46 -0.57 -14.76
CA SER A 28 3.85 -0.48 -14.29
C SER A 28 4.83 -1.19 -15.24
N CYS A 29 6.11 -0.85 -15.11
CA CYS A 29 7.18 -1.54 -15.83
C CYS A 29 7.31 -2.98 -15.31
N PRO A 30 7.14 -4.01 -16.15
CA PRO A 30 7.24 -5.41 -15.73
C PRO A 30 8.69 -5.87 -15.57
N VAL A 31 9.65 -5.15 -16.15
CA VAL A 31 11.07 -5.52 -16.09
C VAL A 31 11.62 -5.23 -14.69
N PRO A 32 12.30 -6.19 -14.05
CA PRO A 32 12.89 -5.99 -12.73
C PRO A 32 13.98 -4.91 -12.76
N PRO A 33 14.28 -4.28 -11.61
CA PRO A 33 15.41 -3.37 -11.51
C PRO A 33 16.72 -4.11 -11.83
N ARG A 34 17.68 -3.39 -12.45
CA ARG A 34 19.01 -3.95 -12.73
C ARG A 34 19.73 -4.29 -11.43
N TYR A 35 20.45 -5.41 -11.45
CA TYR A 35 21.36 -5.80 -10.39
C TYR A 35 22.70 -5.07 -10.52
N SER A 36 23.29 -4.67 -9.39
CA SER A 36 24.65 -4.13 -9.27
C SER A 36 25.28 -4.77 -8.04
N PRO A 37 26.50 -5.33 -8.14
CA PRO A 37 27.21 -5.92 -7.00
C PRO A 37 27.44 -4.93 -5.85
N GLU A 38 27.66 -3.65 -6.17
CA GLU A 38 27.98 -2.61 -5.19
C GLU A 38 26.77 -2.09 -4.41
N ASP A 39 25.54 -2.35 -4.90
CA ASP A 39 24.23 -1.91 -4.37
C ASP A 39 24.26 -1.04 -3.09
N ARG A 40 24.56 0.26 -3.26
CA ARG A 40 24.68 1.21 -2.14
C ARG A 40 23.41 1.29 -1.29
N MET A 41 22.24 1.06 -1.89
CA MET A 41 20.94 1.18 -1.23
C MET A 41 20.41 -0.15 -0.68
N GLY A 42 21.17 -1.25 -0.79
CA GLY A 42 20.73 -2.58 -0.36
C GLY A 42 20.38 -2.66 1.11
N ARG A 43 21.12 -1.95 1.98
CA ARG A 43 20.84 -1.87 3.42
C ARG A 43 19.43 -1.31 3.67
N TYR A 44 19.09 -0.20 3.02
CA TYR A 44 17.79 0.46 3.19
C TYR A 44 16.64 -0.39 2.63
N ARG A 45 16.84 -1.05 1.48
CA ARG A 45 15.85 -1.98 0.93
C ARG A 45 15.54 -3.14 1.89
N ARG A 46 16.56 -3.71 2.54
CA ARG A 46 16.37 -4.75 3.57
C ARG A 46 15.62 -4.22 4.78
N MET A 47 15.98 -3.03 5.27
CA MET A 47 15.28 -2.40 6.40
C MET A 47 13.79 -2.14 6.09
N ALA A 48 13.47 -1.64 4.89
CA ALA A 48 12.09 -1.43 4.46
C ALA A 48 11.26 -2.74 4.39
N VAL A 49 11.88 -3.84 3.95
CA VAL A 49 11.21 -5.16 3.94
C VAL A 49 10.91 -5.63 5.36
N VAL A 50 11.86 -5.47 6.29
CA VAL A 50 11.68 -5.84 7.70
C VAL A 50 10.60 -4.97 8.36
N GLU A 51 10.55 -3.69 8.04
CA GLU A 51 9.50 -2.78 8.54
C GLU A 51 8.10 -3.18 8.03
N GLU A 52 7.97 -3.53 6.74
CA GLU A 52 6.66 -3.85 6.15
C GLU A 52 6.16 -5.28 6.45
N TYR A 53 7.07 -6.24 6.60
CA TYR A 53 6.74 -7.68 6.70
C TYR A 53 7.28 -8.39 7.96
N GLY A 54 8.04 -7.71 8.82
CA GLY A 54 8.67 -8.28 10.02
C GLY A 54 10.00 -9.01 9.74
N GLU A 55 10.69 -9.45 10.80
CA GLU A 55 12.00 -10.12 10.72
C GLU A 55 11.95 -11.48 10.01
N ASN A 56 10.83 -12.20 10.12
CA ASN A 56 10.58 -13.47 9.44
C ASN A 56 9.77 -13.22 8.18
N GLY A 57 10.39 -12.58 7.16
CA GLY A 57 9.78 -12.03 5.94
C GLY A 57 9.03 -13.00 5.02
N LYS A 58 8.07 -13.76 5.54
CA LYS A 58 7.26 -14.74 4.82
C LYS A 58 5.76 -14.70 5.14
N LEU A 59 5.28 -14.08 6.22
CA LEU A 59 3.84 -14.09 6.50
C LEU A 59 3.28 -12.75 6.99
N ARG A 60 2.41 -12.19 6.13
CA ARG A 60 1.43 -11.12 6.34
C ARG A 60 2.04 -9.75 6.60
N LYS A 61 1.85 -8.84 5.63
CA LYS A 61 2.06 -7.38 5.78
C LYS A 61 1.57 -6.97 7.16
N VAL A 62 2.47 -6.43 8.00
CA VAL A 62 2.11 -6.05 9.36
C VAL A 62 1.08 -4.94 9.20
N ARG A 63 -0.20 -5.28 9.35
CA ARG A 63 -1.29 -4.34 9.20
C ARG A 63 -1.15 -3.44 10.43
N PHE A 64 -0.37 -2.38 10.30
CA PHE A 64 -0.29 -1.34 11.32
C PHE A 64 -1.74 -0.92 11.53
N GLN A 65 -2.30 -1.31 12.68
CA GLN A 65 -3.71 -1.17 12.95
C GLN A 65 -4.02 0.31 12.78
N ALA A 66 -4.97 0.63 11.90
CA ALA A 66 -5.55 1.95 11.88
C ALA A 66 -6.02 2.22 13.31
N VAL A 67 -5.36 3.14 13.99
CA VAL A 67 -5.78 3.60 15.32
C VAL A 67 -7.24 4.02 15.13
N PRO A 68 -8.21 3.40 15.82
CA PRO A 68 -9.59 3.81 15.67
C PRO A 68 -9.67 5.26 16.16
N SER A 69 -9.97 6.19 15.23
CA SER A 69 -10.34 7.55 15.56
C SER A 69 -11.54 7.47 16.49
N GLN A 70 -11.32 7.66 17.79
CA GLN A 70 -12.41 7.68 18.77
C GLN A 70 -13.41 8.77 18.34
N PRO A 71 -14.69 8.45 18.07
CA PRO A 71 -15.70 9.49 18.00
C PRO A 71 -16.06 9.87 19.42
N HIS A 72 -15.39 10.88 19.99
CA HIS A 72 -15.87 11.54 21.20
C HIS A 72 -17.09 12.39 20.84
N THR A 73 -18.26 11.74 20.75
CA THR A 73 -19.53 12.42 21.00
C THR A 73 -20.16 11.77 22.23
N ARG A 74 -19.77 12.27 23.40
CA ARG A 74 -20.59 12.11 24.60
C ARG A 74 -21.88 12.92 24.40
N ARG A 75 -22.86 12.35 23.70
CA ARG A 75 -24.26 12.77 23.91
C ARG A 75 -24.65 12.24 25.29
N GLY A 76 -24.47 13.07 26.31
CA GLY A 76 -24.98 12.79 27.64
C GLY A 76 -26.52 12.71 27.61
N PRO A 77 -27.15 11.91 28.47
CA PRO A 77 -28.59 11.85 28.55
C PRO A 77 -29.17 13.17 29.06
N SER A 78 -30.11 13.74 28.30
CA SER A 78 -30.91 14.91 28.66
C SER A 78 -31.81 14.58 29.85
N TRP A 79 -31.41 15.02 31.05
CA TRP A 79 -32.20 14.92 32.27
C TRP A 79 -32.64 16.31 32.74
N HIS A 80 -33.51 16.98 31.99
CA HIS A 80 -34.22 18.14 32.56
C HIS A 80 -35.73 18.12 32.26
N ARG A 81 -36.44 17.61 33.27
CA ARG A 81 -37.66 18.15 33.89
C ARG A 81 -38.77 18.65 32.95
N ARG A 82 -39.80 17.81 32.76
CA ARG A 82 -41.19 18.28 32.84
C ARG A 82 -41.76 17.89 34.21
N ARG A 83 -41.81 18.87 35.11
CA ARG A 83 -42.75 18.88 36.25
C ARG A 83 -43.52 20.19 36.15
N ARG A 84 -44.85 20.04 36.24
CA ARG A 84 -45.93 21.03 36.10
C ARG A 84 -46.39 21.25 34.67
#